data_AF-A0A6J2RGK9-F1
#
_entry.id   AF-A0A6J2RGK9-F1
#
_cell.length_a   1.000
_cell.length_b   1.000
_cell.length_c   1.000
_cell.angle_alpha   90.00
_cell.angle_beta   90.00
_cell.angle_gamma   90.00
#
_symmetry.space_group_name_H-M   'P 1'
#
loop_
_entity.id
_entity.type
_entity.pdbx_description
1 polymer ?
#
loop_
_entity_poly.entity_id
_entity_poly.type
_entity_poly.pdbx_seq_one_letter_code
_entity_poly.pdbx_strand_id
1 'polypeptide(L)'
;MDKDLSQILFLVLLLCHKVNTQTCPYNCQCFTSVQILCADERITFLPTNISREVKDFIVIRSAVSYLYPHTLEKSPQITKLIFISNVLRSIHSQAFENLTELQELEISGNPWLEHLYLGTFSKQGNLTKLLLNFNMFKTVLPGMFDSLKELETLQMKGNLISDLPAFLLLNLHNLRVLDLSQNKLEDVKRETFSGPAGLEILKMNNNLISNLTSDTFHNISQLIELHLEGNKISELVEHIFCVLTNLKVLNLRGNLLTTFSDEVFGFDVSNLKELNLKGNRLTELSSLSSLTSLTDIILSSNQLSDLPEGIFRNVTALENVDLSENQLTVLPEKIFNDLSSIKAIHLNKNNLSKVDAKLFEDQPLIQQLYLSDNQLETLPLGLLDPFIIQHTVRLHGNPWKCDCHMLYLHDWVLRNGRDVEMLDRMLCASPGFLRRRAVMSINKDQLACPESDDDMPDLRGCSLQASGDTVIINCKVDAFSPLTVKVQFHEADGSITEHILKNEPQCSNETMIEIPFQ
;
A
#
# COMPACT_ATOMS: atom_id res chain seq x y z
N MET A 1 1.89 16.34 -13.41
CA MET A 1 0.65 16.72 -12.70
C MET A 1 0.69 18.17 -12.18
N ASP A 2 1.58 19.03 -12.70
CA ASP A 2 1.84 20.38 -12.16
C ASP A 2 1.37 21.56 -13.02
N LYS A 3 0.92 21.32 -14.26
CA LYS A 3 0.39 22.38 -15.12
C LYS A 3 -1.03 22.79 -14.74
N ASP A 4 -1.83 21.85 -14.26
CA ASP A 4 -3.25 22.09 -13.94
C ASP A 4 -3.43 22.83 -12.61
N LEU A 5 -2.59 22.59 -11.59
CA LEU A 5 -2.67 23.34 -10.33
C LEU A 5 -2.29 24.81 -10.53
N SER A 6 -1.29 25.08 -11.37
CA SER A 6 -0.90 26.44 -11.75
C SER A 6 -1.97 27.15 -12.58
N GLN A 7 -2.74 26.44 -13.41
CA GLN A 7 -3.83 27.01 -14.21
C GLN A 7 -5.11 27.20 -13.39
N ILE A 8 -5.42 26.30 -12.45
CA ILE A 8 -6.57 26.42 -11.56
C ILE A 8 -6.38 27.59 -10.59
N LEU A 9 -5.17 27.79 -10.04
CA LEU A 9 -4.86 28.97 -9.23
C LEU A 9 -4.98 30.26 -10.06
N PHE A 10 -4.52 30.24 -11.32
CA PHE A 10 -4.62 31.38 -12.23
C PHE A 10 -6.07 31.73 -12.61
N LEU A 11 -6.95 30.72 -12.79
CA LEU A 11 -8.36 30.92 -13.12
C LEU A 11 -9.20 31.42 -11.93
N VAL A 12 -8.92 30.96 -10.71
CA VAL A 12 -9.65 31.40 -9.50
C VAL A 12 -9.31 32.86 -9.15
N LEU A 13 -8.12 33.33 -9.49
CA LEU A 13 -7.64 34.69 -9.18
C LEU A 13 -8.11 35.78 -10.17
N LEU A 14 -8.66 35.40 -11.34
CA LEU A 14 -9.12 36.33 -12.37
C LEU A 14 -10.52 36.95 -12.10
N LEU A 15 -11.25 36.48 -11.10
CA LEU A 15 -12.67 36.81 -10.89
C LEU A 15 -12.99 38.01 -9.96
N CYS A 16 -12.00 38.73 -9.43
CA CYS A 16 -12.25 39.89 -8.57
C CYS A 16 -11.69 41.18 -9.17
N HIS A 17 -12.57 42.05 -9.66
CA HIS A 17 -12.22 43.36 -10.20
C HIS A 17 -12.74 44.50 -9.32
N LYS A 18 -11.80 45.37 -8.88
CA LYS A 18 -11.93 46.73 -8.30
C LYS A 18 -12.63 46.81 -6.92
N VAL A 19 -12.13 47.52 -5.90
CA VAL A 19 -11.56 48.88 -5.79
C VAL A 19 -10.80 48.97 -4.45
N ASN A 20 -9.57 49.53 -4.38
CA ASN A 20 -9.29 50.76 -3.61
C ASN A 20 -7.85 51.27 -3.79
N THR A 21 -7.70 52.58 -3.67
CA THR A 21 -6.49 53.38 -3.90
C THR A 21 -5.46 53.26 -2.77
N GLN A 22 -4.74 52.13 -2.74
CA GLN A 22 -3.36 52.09 -2.24
C GLN A 22 -2.50 51.61 -3.41
N THR A 23 -1.40 52.33 -3.69
CA THR A 23 -0.54 52.07 -4.85
C THR A 23 0.06 50.67 -4.77
N CYS A 24 -0.61 49.69 -5.37
CA CYS A 24 -0.05 48.36 -5.57
C CYS A 24 1.27 48.50 -6.35
N PRO A 25 2.35 47.83 -5.95
CA PRO A 25 3.60 47.94 -6.67
C PRO A 25 3.46 47.56 -8.15
N TYR A 26 4.21 48.25 -9.01
CA TYR A 26 4.19 47.98 -10.45
C TYR A 26 4.58 46.53 -10.74
N ASN A 27 3.86 45.88 -11.66
CA ASN A 27 3.94 44.44 -12.00
C ASN A 27 3.51 43.46 -10.89
N CYS A 28 2.89 43.94 -9.81
CA CYS A 28 2.29 43.09 -8.78
C CYS A 28 0.76 43.22 -8.77
N GLN A 29 0.12 42.19 -8.22
CA GLN A 29 -1.32 42.09 -8.00
C GLN A 29 -1.58 42.14 -6.49
N CYS A 30 -2.45 43.05 -6.07
CA CYS A 30 -2.87 43.17 -4.67
C CYS A 30 -4.30 42.62 -4.58
N PHE A 31 -4.44 41.41 -4.05
CA PHE A 31 -5.73 40.73 -3.94
C PHE A 31 -6.58 41.29 -2.78
N THR A 32 -5.90 41.65 -1.70
CA THR A 32 -6.46 42.28 -0.50
C THR A 32 -5.49 43.37 -0.02
N SER A 33 -5.87 44.15 0.99
CA SER A 33 -4.90 45.10 1.59
C SER A 33 -3.79 44.41 2.39
N VAL A 34 -3.95 43.10 2.68
CA VAL A 34 -3.02 42.31 3.47
C VAL A 34 -2.12 41.39 2.65
N GLN A 35 -2.45 41.12 1.38
CA GLN A 35 -1.72 40.18 0.53
C GLN A 35 -1.34 40.76 -0.83
N ILE A 36 -0.06 40.61 -1.17
CA ILE A 36 0.51 41.00 -2.47
C ILE A 36 1.14 39.78 -3.15
N LEU A 37 0.84 39.62 -4.43
CA LEU A 37 1.48 38.65 -5.34
C LEU A 37 2.21 39.38 -6.46
N CYS A 38 3.50 39.10 -6.62
CA CYS A 38 4.30 39.55 -7.75
C CYS A 38 4.64 38.33 -8.62
N ALA A 39 4.04 38.24 -9.80
CA ALA A 39 4.18 37.10 -10.71
C ALA A 39 4.52 37.53 -12.14
N ASP A 40 5.67 38.18 -12.31
CA ASP A 40 6.12 38.74 -13.58
C ASP A 40 7.64 38.60 -13.73
N GLU A 41 8.07 37.99 -14.84
CA GLU A 41 9.48 37.73 -15.15
C GLU A 41 10.30 39.02 -15.32
N ARG A 42 9.67 40.17 -15.55
CA ARG A 42 10.36 41.46 -15.66
C ARG A 42 10.75 42.04 -14.30
N ILE A 43 10.26 41.46 -13.19
CA ILE A 43 10.61 41.90 -11.84
C ILE A 43 12.01 41.36 -11.50
N THR A 44 13.00 42.24 -11.51
CA THR A 44 14.40 41.92 -11.18
C THR A 44 14.79 42.35 -9.77
N PHE A 45 13.99 43.21 -9.13
CA PHE A 45 14.15 43.68 -7.75
C PHE A 45 12.80 43.72 -7.04
N LEU A 46 12.83 43.57 -5.71
CA LEU A 46 11.62 43.63 -4.91
C LEU A 46 11.12 45.08 -4.78
N PRO A 47 9.80 45.30 -4.81
CA PRO A 47 9.23 46.61 -4.59
C PRO A 47 9.49 47.11 -3.17
N THR A 48 9.80 48.41 -3.05
CA THR A 48 10.09 49.07 -1.76
C THR A 48 8.89 49.79 -1.15
N ASN A 49 7.86 50.09 -1.97
CA ASN A 49 6.67 50.85 -1.57
C ASN A 49 5.51 49.90 -1.24
N ILE A 50 5.70 49.05 -0.24
CA ILE A 50 4.67 48.11 0.22
C ILE A 50 3.86 48.77 1.35
N SER A 51 2.54 48.62 1.32
CA SER A 51 1.64 49.15 2.37
C SER A 51 1.91 48.50 3.73
N ARG A 52 1.75 49.26 4.82
CA ARG A 52 1.91 48.77 6.20
C ARG A 52 0.85 47.75 6.61
N GLU A 53 -0.23 47.62 5.84
CA GLU A 53 -1.26 46.60 6.06
C GLU A 53 -0.85 45.21 5.54
N VAL A 54 0.12 45.17 4.61
CA VAL A 54 0.53 43.92 3.95
C VAL A 54 1.29 43.03 4.92
N LYS A 55 0.79 41.81 5.06
CA LYS A 55 1.34 40.73 5.90
C LYS A 55 1.91 39.59 5.07
N ASP A 56 1.26 39.32 3.94
CA ASP A 56 1.61 38.24 3.03
C ASP A 56 2.24 38.82 1.77
N PHE A 57 3.50 38.47 1.54
CA PHE A 57 4.22 38.89 0.35
C PHE A 57 4.72 37.68 -0.44
N ILE A 58 4.16 37.50 -1.64
CA ILE A 58 4.35 36.32 -2.47
C ILE A 58 5.02 36.74 -3.78
N VAL A 59 6.14 36.11 -4.12
CA VAL A 59 6.92 36.38 -5.33
C VAL A 59 7.10 35.06 -6.08
N ILE A 60 6.57 34.98 -7.29
CA ILE A 60 6.55 33.74 -8.08
C ILE A 60 7.04 34.02 -9.50
N ARG A 61 7.86 33.14 -10.08
CA ARG A 61 8.29 33.26 -11.49
C ARG A 61 8.81 34.66 -11.86
N SER A 62 9.60 35.25 -10.98
CA SER A 62 10.27 36.54 -11.19
C SER A 62 11.75 36.37 -11.55
N ALA A 63 12.35 37.41 -12.12
CA ALA A 63 13.79 37.47 -12.39
C ALA A 63 14.63 37.98 -11.20
N VAL A 64 14.08 38.01 -9.99
CA VAL A 64 14.82 38.38 -8.78
C VAL A 64 15.93 37.36 -8.53
N SER A 65 17.17 37.80 -8.69
CA SER A 65 18.36 36.93 -8.63
C SER A 65 19.11 37.02 -7.30
N TYR A 66 18.97 38.12 -6.57
CA TYR A 66 19.74 38.40 -5.37
C TYR A 66 18.86 39.05 -4.31
N LEU A 67 18.99 38.61 -3.06
CA LEU A 67 18.49 39.34 -1.90
C LEU A 67 19.67 39.99 -1.18
N TYR A 68 19.66 41.32 -1.15
CA TYR A 68 20.72 42.16 -0.59
C TYR A 68 20.54 42.34 0.94
N PRO A 69 21.56 42.84 1.67
CA PRO A 69 21.39 43.19 3.07
C PRO A 69 20.18 44.11 3.29
N HIS A 70 19.43 43.88 4.38
CA HIS A 70 18.26 44.69 4.76
C HIS A 70 17.17 44.73 3.66
N THR A 71 17.03 43.64 2.91
CA THR A 71 15.93 43.48 1.97
C THR A 71 14.60 43.65 2.71
N LEU A 72 13.69 44.43 2.12
CA LEU A 72 12.37 44.76 2.71
C LEU A 72 12.45 45.47 4.07
N GLU A 73 13.53 46.19 4.37
CA GLU A 73 13.68 47.00 5.60
C GLU A 73 12.48 47.91 5.91
N LYS A 74 11.86 48.49 4.87
CA LYS A 74 10.69 49.37 5.02
C LYS A 74 9.38 48.64 5.29
N SER A 75 9.40 47.31 5.29
CA SER A 75 8.23 46.44 5.44
C SER A 75 8.38 45.40 6.57
N PRO A 76 8.77 45.82 7.80
CA PRO A 76 9.04 44.89 8.90
C PRO A 76 7.78 44.14 9.39
N GLN A 77 6.58 44.61 9.01
CA GLN A 77 5.31 44.02 9.41
C GLN A 77 4.99 42.68 8.74
N ILE A 78 5.77 42.25 7.73
CA ILE A 78 5.51 41.05 6.94
C ILE A 78 5.65 39.81 7.82
N THR A 79 4.61 38.97 7.84
CA THR A 79 4.57 37.72 8.60
C THR A 79 4.71 36.50 7.70
N LYS A 80 4.42 36.63 6.41
CA LYS A 80 4.55 35.56 5.43
C LYS A 80 5.29 36.05 4.20
N LEU A 81 6.40 35.41 3.87
CA LEU A 81 7.23 35.74 2.71
C LEU A 81 7.50 34.49 1.88
N ILE A 82 7.11 34.52 0.61
CA ILE A 82 7.17 33.35 -0.28
C ILE A 82 7.93 33.70 -1.55
N PHE A 83 8.92 32.88 -1.90
CA PHE A 83 9.64 32.87 -3.16
C PHE A 83 9.50 31.49 -3.81
N ILE A 84 8.67 31.35 -4.84
CA ILE A 84 8.48 30.08 -5.55
C ILE A 84 8.88 30.19 -7.02
N SER A 85 9.66 29.24 -7.51
CA SER A 85 10.04 29.15 -8.93
C SER A 85 10.67 30.46 -9.45
N ASN A 86 11.50 31.10 -8.62
CA ASN A 86 12.24 32.30 -9.02
C ASN A 86 13.65 31.91 -9.47
N VAL A 87 14.48 32.92 -9.74
CA VAL A 87 15.83 32.76 -10.24
C VAL A 87 16.90 33.11 -9.20
N LEU A 88 16.57 32.97 -7.90
CA LEU A 88 17.49 33.33 -6.83
C LEU A 88 18.81 32.55 -6.94
N ARG A 89 19.92 33.28 -6.85
CA ARG A 89 21.29 32.78 -6.89
C ARG A 89 21.97 32.89 -5.52
N SER A 90 21.67 33.95 -4.78
CA SER A 90 22.27 34.21 -3.48
C SER A 90 21.35 35.07 -2.60
N ILE A 91 21.39 34.81 -1.31
CA ILE A 91 20.67 35.52 -0.27
C ILE A 91 21.71 36.00 0.73
N HIS A 92 21.84 37.30 0.94
CA HIS A 92 22.77 37.84 1.92
C HIS A 92 22.40 37.39 3.34
N SER A 93 23.38 37.21 4.23
CA SER A 93 23.17 36.79 5.63
C SER A 93 22.32 37.78 6.46
N GLN A 94 22.18 39.01 6.00
CA GLN A 94 21.38 40.07 6.61
C GLN A 94 20.13 40.41 5.79
N ALA A 95 19.77 39.58 4.79
CA ALA A 95 18.64 39.87 3.92
C ALA A 95 17.33 40.01 4.69
N PHE A 96 17.11 39.20 5.72
CA PHE A 96 15.89 39.18 6.52
C PHE A 96 16.03 39.89 7.87
N GLU A 97 17.11 40.63 8.13
CA GLU A 97 17.44 41.14 9.48
C GLU A 97 16.31 41.97 10.13
N ASN A 98 15.55 42.71 9.32
CA ASN A 98 14.45 43.57 9.79
C ASN A 98 13.07 42.90 9.79
N LEU A 99 12.96 41.66 9.31
CA LEU A 99 11.70 40.90 9.27
C LEU A 99 11.57 40.01 10.50
N THR A 100 11.43 40.63 11.67
CA THR A 100 11.39 39.93 12.97
C THR A 100 10.03 39.27 13.26
N GLU A 101 8.97 39.77 12.63
CA GLU A 101 7.60 39.24 12.76
C GLU A 101 7.33 38.05 11.82
N LEU A 102 8.33 37.59 11.08
CA LEU A 102 8.17 36.55 10.08
C LEU A 102 7.82 35.21 10.74
N GLN A 103 6.70 34.63 10.33
CA GLN A 103 6.16 33.36 10.81
C GLN A 103 6.31 32.26 9.75
N GLU A 104 6.13 32.59 8.47
CA GLU A 104 6.29 31.64 7.37
C GLU A 104 7.23 32.20 6.31
N LEU A 105 8.29 31.44 6.02
CA LEU A 105 9.25 31.74 4.97
C LEU A 105 9.36 30.55 4.03
N GLU A 106 9.02 30.77 2.77
CA GLU A 106 9.23 29.82 1.71
C GLU A 106 10.21 30.36 0.67
N ILE A 107 11.23 29.59 0.37
CA ILE A 107 12.21 29.84 -0.69
C ILE A 107 12.36 28.52 -1.44
N SER A 108 11.46 28.26 -2.37
CA SER A 108 11.36 26.99 -3.08
C SER A 108 11.54 27.14 -4.59
N GLY A 109 12.13 26.13 -5.23
CA GLY A 109 12.23 26.07 -6.69
C GLY A 109 13.18 27.10 -7.29
N ASN A 110 14.32 27.42 -6.63
CA ASN A 110 15.35 28.29 -7.19
C ASN A 110 16.54 27.45 -7.68
N PRO A 111 16.63 27.16 -8.99
CA PRO A 111 17.57 26.17 -9.53
C PRO A 111 19.04 26.64 -9.52
N TRP A 112 19.33 27.86 -9.07
CA TRP A 112 20.69 28.39 -8.95
C TRP A 112 21.08 28.74 -7.50
N LEU A 113 20.21 28.49 -6.52
CA LEU A 113 20.50 28.79 -5.12
C LEU A 113 21.21 27.59 -4.48
N GLU A 114 22.53 27.67 -4.38
CA GLU A 114 23.38 26.54 -3.94
C GLU A 114 23.72 26.55 -2.45
N HIS A 115 23.69 27.71 -1.79
CA HIS A 115 24.15 27.87 -0.42
C HIS A 115 23.33 28.92 0.35
N LEU A 116 23.25 28.74 1.66
CA LEU A 116 22.81 29.77 2.62
C LEU A 116 24.00 30.16 3.49
N TYR A 117 24.09 31.44 3.85
CA TYR A 117 25.13 31.91 4.75
C TYR A 117 24.70 31.78 6.21
N LEU A 118 25.65 31.49 7.09
CA LEU A 118 25.40 31.54 8.53
C LEU A 118 24.88 32.93 8.94
N GLY A 119 23.87 32.96 9.78
CA GLY A 119 23.23 34.20 10.23
C GLY A 119 22.03 34.66 9.40
N THR A 120 21.76 34.04 8.23
CA THR A 120 20.61 34.37 7.35
C THR A 120 19.27 34.42 8.10
N PHE A 121 19.10 33.57 9.12
CA PHE A 121 17.88 33.46 9.92
C PHE A 121 18.03 33.97 11.37
N SER A 122 19.11 34.71 11.67
CA SER A 122 19.49 35.05 13.04
C SER A 122 18.47 35.90 13.82
N LYS A 123 17.57 36.61 13.12
CA LYS A 123 16.53 37.46 13.71
C LYS A 123 15.12 36.90 13.55
N GLN A 124 14.96 35.72 12.95
CA GLN A 124 13.69 35.10 12.62
C GLN A 124 13.20 34.20 13.78
N GLY A 125 13.18 34.72 15.01
CA GLY A 125 12.82 33.95 16.20
C GLY A 125 11.36 33.46 16.23
N ASN A 126 10.46 34.17 15.55
CA ASN A 126 9.02 33.87 15.50
C ASN A 126 8.64 32.92 14.35
N LEU A 127 9.63 32.41 13.60
CA LEU A 127 9.38 31.60 12.41
C LEU A 127 8.87 30.21 12.81
N THR A 128 7.66 29.86 12.38
CA THR A 128 7.03 28.57 12.62
C THR A 128 7.18 27.62 11.42
N LYS A 129 7.35 28.17 10.22
CA LYS A 129 7.50 27.39 8.98
C LYS A 129 8.65 27.91 8.13
N LEU A 130 9.58 27.02 7.80
CA LEU A 130 10.69 27.26 6.89
C LEU A 130 10.70 26.21 5.78
N LEU A 131 10.39 26.64 4.55
CA LEU A 131 10.31 25.77 3.38
C LEU A 131 11.43 26.15 2.40
N LEU A 132 12.35 25.22 2.15
CA LEU A 132 13.58 25.41 1.37
C LEU A 132 13.67 24.38 0.24
N ASN A 133 12.53 24.02 -0.33
CA ASN A 133 12.37 22.86 -1.21
C ASN A 133 12.88 23.13 -2.64
N PHE A 134 13.40 22.13 -3.32
CA PHE A 134 13.76 22.19 -4.74
C PHE A 134 14.72 23.35 -5.08
N ASN A 135 15.72 23.58 -4.22
CA ASN A 135 16.88 24.41 -4.54
C ASN A 135 18.07 23.50 -4.84
N MET A 136 19.29 24.02 -4.73
CA MET A 136 20.52 23.29 -5.03
C MET A 136 21.43 23.17 -3.80
N PHE A 137 20.86 23.15 -2.59
CA PHE A 137 21.65 23.12 -1.36
C PHE A 137 22.46 21.84 -1.27
N LYS A 138 23.79 21.96 -1.24
CA LYS A 138 24.73 20.83 -1.10
C LYS A 138 25.08 20.53 0.36
N THR A 139 25.12 21.56 1.19
CA THR A 139 25.53 21.49 2.59
C THR A 139 24.65 22.37 3.46
N VAL A 140 24.49 21.97 4.72
CA VAL A 140 23.86 22.78 5.77
C VAL A 140 24.93 23.11 6.79
N LEU A 141 25.07 24.39 7.16
CA LEU A 141 26.11 24.81 8.12
C LEU A 141 25.66 24.54 9.56
N PRO A 142 26.58 24.14 10.46
CA PRO A 142 26.29 24.06 11.89
C PRO A 142 25.73 25.38 12.44
N GLY A 143 24.72 25.29 13.30
CA GLY A 143 24.07 26.45 13.92
C GLY A 143 23.19 27.29 12.99
N MET A 144 22.95 26.86 11.75
CA MET A 144 22.13 27.59 10.77
C MET A 144 20.70 27.88 11.26
N PHE A 145 20.16 27.02 12.13
CA PHE A 145 18.78 27.09 12.62
C PHE A 145 18.67 27.43 14.11
N ASP A 146 19.77 27.78 14.79
CA ASP A 146 19.80 27.93 16.27
C ASP A 146 18.83 28.98 16.83
N SER A 147 18.53 30.02 16.04
CA SER A 147 17.60 31.08 16.42
C SER A 147 16.12 30.71 16.27
N LEU A 148 15.80 29.64 15.53
CA LEU A 148 14.44 29.31 15.08
C LEU A 148 13.67 28.49 16.13
N LYS A 149 13.54 29.02 17.35
CA LYS A 149 13.03 28.28 18.51
C LYS A 149 11.55 27.89 18.39
N GLU A 150 10.77 28.68 17.66
CA GLU A 150 9.34 28.46 17.43
C GLU A 150 9.06 27.60 16.18
N LEU A 151 10.10 27.05 15.54
CA LEU A 151 9.94 26.34 14.27
C LEU A 151 9.20 25.01 14.47
N GLU A 152 8.06 24.87 13.80
CA GLU A 152 7.22 23.67 13.82
C GLU A 152 7.43 22.81 12.57
N THR A 153 7.76 23.44 11.43
CA THR A 153 7.97 22.76 10.15
C THR A 153 9.25 23.24 9.48
N LEU A 154 10.13 22.28 9.18
CA LEU A 154 11.32 22.48 8.36
C LEU A 154 11.26 21.54 7.16
N GLN A 155 11.29 22.09 5.95
CA GLN A 155 11.38 21.31 4.73
C GLN A 155 12.58 21.73 3.90
N MET A 156 13.39 20.76 3.51
CA MET A 156 14.55 20.91 2.62
C MET A 156 14.52 19.83 1.53
N LYS A 157 13.31 19.46 1.08
CA LYS A 157 13.10 18.42 0.09
C LYS A 157 13.72 18.78 -1.25
N GLY A 158 14.25 17.80 -1.99
CA GLY A 158 14.65 18.01 -3.39
C GLY A 158 15.88 18.89 -3.55
N ASN A 159 16.83 18.82 -2.62
CA ASN A 159 18.12 19.48 -2.70
C ASN A 159 19.23 18.45 -3.01
N LEU A 160 20.49 18.82 -2.78
CA LEU A 160 21.67 17.97 -3.01
C LEU A 160 22.43 17.67 -1.71
N ILE A 161 21.72 17.66 -0.58
CA ILE A 161 22.34 17.52 0.75
C ILE A 161 22.82 16.08 0.94
N SER A 162 24.12 15.90 1.17
CA SER A 162 24.72 14.57 1.37
C SER A 162 24.96 14.20 2.83
N ASP A 163 25.08 15.19 3.72
CA ASP A 163 25.35 15.00 5.14
C ASP A 163 24.67 16.12 5.96
N LEU A 164 24.30 15.80 7.21
CA LEU A 164 23.74 16.74 8.17
C LEU A 164 24.66 16.85 9.40
N PRO A 165 25.09 18.07 9.77
CA PRO A 165 25.88 18.27 10.97
C PRO A 165 25.20 17.72 12.23
N ALA A 166 26.01 17.17 13.14
CA ALA A 166 25.55 16.80 14.48
C ALA A 166 24.96 18.01 15.20
N PHE A 167 23.89 17.80 15.98
CA PHE A 167 23.21 18.84 16.77
C PHE A 167 22.62 20.00 15.94
N LEU A 168 22.45 19.83 14.63
CA LEU A 168 21.84 20.85 13.76
C LEU A 168 20.44 21.29 14.24
N LEU A 169 19.70 20.38 14.89
CA LEU A 169 18.31 20.59 15.34
C LEU A 169 18.21 20.87 16.84
N LEU A 170 19.34 21.11 17.53
CA LEU A 170 19.41 21.11 19.00
C LEU A 170 18.39 22.06 19.67
N ASN A 171 18.19 23.24 19.08
CA ASN A 171 17.32 24.29 19.63
C ASN A 171 15.89 24.26 19.06
N LEU A 172 15.55 23.32 18.18
CA LEU A 172 14.26 23.25 17.49
C LEU A 172 13.25 22.42 18.29
N HIS A 173 12.99 22.82 19.53
CA HIS A 173 12.18 22.04 20.47
C HIS A 173 10.70 21.89 20.06
N ASN A 174 10.17 22.83 19.28
CA ASN A 174 8.78 22.82 18.80
C ASN A 174 8.62 22.13 17.43
N LEU A 175 9.68 21.56 16.87
CA LEU A 175 9.64 20.98 15.53
C LEU A 175 8.79 19.71 15.51
N ARG A 176 7.75 19.71 14.67
CA ARG A 176 6.80 18.59 14.49
C ARG A 176 6.98 17.89 13.15
N VAL A 177 7.40 18.62 12.11
CA VAL A 177 7.56 18.09 10.75
C VAL A 177 8.95 18.40 10.21
N LEU A 178 9.68 17.36 9.82
CA LEU A 178 10.97 17.46 9.15
C LEU A 178 10.92 16.69 7.82
N ASP A 179 11.08 17.41 6.70
CA ASP A 179 11.15 16.83 5.36
C ASP A 179 12.53 17.03 4.74
N LEU A 180 13.29 15.95 4.63
CA LEU A 180 14.61 15.84 4.01
C LEU A 180 14.58 14.95 2.76
N SER A 181 13.38 14.69 2.22
CA SER A 181 13.20 13.77 1.11
C SER A 181 13.88 14.24 -0.18
N GLN A 182 14.20 13.30 -1.08
CA GLN A 182 14.81 13.60 -2.37
C GLN A 182 16.14 14.38 -2.26
N ASN A 183 17.00 13.99 -1.32
CA ASN A 183 18.36 14.52 -1.16
C ASN A 183 19.40 13.44 -1.54
N LYS A 184 20.61 13.52 -0.98
CA LYS A 184 21.72 12.59 -1.18
C LYS A 184 22.25 12.03 0.14
N LEU A 185 21.44 12.02 1.20
CA LEU A 185 21.86 11.56 2.53
C LEU A 185 22.26 10.08 2.48
N GLU A 186 23.47 9.76 2.94
CA GLU A 186 24.00 8.38 2.98
C GLU A 186 23.89 7.74 4.37
N ASP A 187 23.94 8.55 5.43
CA ASP A 187 23.87 8.12 6.82
C ASP A 187 23.14 9.17 7.66
N VAL A 188 22.50 8.73 8.75
CA VAL A 188 21.88 9.59 9.76
C VAL A 188 22.16 9.02 11.14
N LYS A 189 22.58 9.88 12.06
CA LYS A 189 22.99 9.46 13.41
C LYS A 189 22.04 10.02 14.45
N ARG A 190 22.06 9.42 15.63
CA ARG A 190 21.28 9.88 16.79
C ARG A 190 21.50 11.37 17.09
N GLU A 191 22.73 11.86 16.96
CA GLU A 191 23.10 13.24 17.23
C GLU A 191 22.41 14.23 16.28
N THR A 192 22.11 13.82 15.05
CA THR A 192 21.38 14.63 14.05
C THR A 192 19.99 14.99 14.56
N PHE A 193 19.34 14.08 15.29
CA PHE A 193 17.98 14.24 15.81
C PHE A 193 17.93 14.68 17.28
N SER A 194 19.03 15.23 17.81
CA SER A 194 19.03 15.83 19.16
C SER A 194 18.28 17.17 19.14
N GLY A 195 17.34 17.38 20.07
CA GLY A 195 16.60 18.64 20.21
C GLY A 195 15.08 18.53 20.01
N PRO A 196 14.59 18.06 18.83
CA PRO A 196 13.17 18.06 18.49
C PRO A 196 12.43 16.86 19.10
N ALA A 197 12.32 16.80 20.43
CA ALA A 197 11.70 15.68 21.14
C ALA A 197 10.21 15.47 20.79
N GLY A 198 9.53 16.50 20.27
CA GLY A 198 8.13 16.46 19.81
C GLY A 198 7.96 16.18 18.31
N LEU A 199 8.98 15.67 17.62
CA LEU A 199 8.90 15.40 16.18
C LEU A 199 7.87 14.30 15.88
N GLU A 200 6.90 14.59 15.02
CA GLU A 200 5.80 13.70 14.68
C GLU A 200 5.96 13.07 13.30
N ILE A 201 6.49 13.82 12.32
CA ILE A 201 6.61 13.37 10.94
C ILE A 201 8.06 13.57 10.49
N LEU A 202 8.72 12.47 10.14
CA LEU A 202 10.05 12.48 9.55
C LEU A 202 10.02 11.85 8.15
N LYS A 203 10.40 12.65 7.15
CA LYS A 203 10.51 12.21 5.77
C LYS A 203 11.96 12.24 5.31
N MET A 204 12.51 11.07 5.00
CA MET A 204 13.86 10.90 4.47
C MET A 204 13.86 9.98 3.23
N ASN A 205 12.71 9.86 2.58
CA ASN A 205 12.53 9.05 1.39
C ASN A 205 13.29 9.58 0.17
N ASN A 206 13.65 8.69 -0.75
CA ASN A 206 14.44 8.97 -1.95
C ASN A 206 15.80 9.61 -1.63
N ASN A 207 16.49 9.07 -0.62
CA ASN A 207 17.88 9.38 -0.30
C ASN A 207 18.79 8.18 -0.66
N LEU A 208 19.98 8.13 -0.08
CA LEU A 208 20.96 7.06 -0.28
C LEU A 208 21.25 6.30 1.01
N ILE A 209 20.37 6.40 2.01
CA ILE A 209 20.58 5.85 3.36
C ILE A 209 20.70 4.32 3.27
N SER A 210 21.80 3.77 3.78
CA SER A 210 22.01 2.32 3.80
C SER A 210 22.15 1.73 5.19
N ASN A 211 22.63 2.52 6.15
CA ASN A 211 22.88 2.05 7.51
C ASN A 211 22.02 2.83 8.51
N LEU A 212 21.45 2.11 9.47
CA LEU A 212 20.72 2.68 10.59
C LEU A 212 21.09 1.86 11.83
N THR A 213 21.45 2.52 12.91
CA THR A 213 21.77 1.87 14.19
C THR A 213 20.53 1.80 15.08
N SER A 214 20.54 0.89 16.06
CA SER A 214 19.43 0.71 17.02
C SER A 214 19.07 2.00 17.76
N ASP A 215 20.02 2.92 17.96
CA ASP A 215 19.82 4.17 18.68
C ASP A 215 19.45 5.38 17.82
N THR A 216 19.35 5.21 16.49
CA THR A 216 19.17 6.31 15.52
C THR A 216 17.96 7.19 15.87
N PHE A 217 16.84 6.58 16.29
CA PHE A 217 15.59 7.29 16.54
C PHE A 217 15.29 7.58 18.02
N HIS A 218 16.22 7.28 18.94
CA HIS A 218 15.98 7.42 20.40
C HIS A 218 15.63 8.83 20.86
N ASN A 219 16.12 9.86 20.17
CA ASN A 219 15.87 11.25 20.54
C ASN A 219 14.53 11.80 19.98
N ILE A 220 13.83 11.03 19.13
CA ILE A 220 12.58 11.42 18.46
C ILE A 220 11.51 10.33 18.63
N SER A 221 11.29 9.89 19.87
CA SER A 221 10.33 8.82 20.21
C SER A 221 8.86 9.17 19.99
N GLN A 222 8.53 10.44 19.73
CA GLN A 222 7.16 10.91 19.47
C GLN A 222 6.71 10.77 18.02
N LEU A 223 7.52 10.14 17.15
CA LEU A 223 7.15 9.95 15.75
C LEU A 223 5.83 9.21 15.60
N ILE A 224 5.00 9.74 14.72
CA ILE A 224 3.74 9.18 14.25
C ILE A 224 3.93 8.59 12.84
N GLU A 225 4.74 9.25 12.01
CA GLU A 225 5.03 8.81 10.64
C GLU A 225 6.54 8.84 10.35
N LEU A 226 7.04 7.72 9.82
CA LEU A 226 8.42 7.59 9.36
C LEU A 226 8.45 7.11 7.90
N HIS A 227 8.96 7.98 7.02
CA HIS A 227 9.03 7.73 5.58
C HIS A 227 10.49 7.53 5.14
N LEU A 228 10.83 6.29 4.78
CA LEU A 228 12.16 5.84 4.39
C LEU A 228 12.17 5.19 2.99
N GLU A 229 11.11 5.35 2.20
CA GLU A 229 11.00 4.68 0.90
C GLU A 229 12.05 5.15 -0.11
N GLY A 230 12.50 4.26 -0.99
CA GLY A 230 13.47 4.61 -2.04
C GLY A 230 14.87 4.93 -1.51
N ASN A 231 15.29 4.29 -0.42
CA ASN A 231 16.66 4.34 0.11
C ASN A 231 17.43 3.06 -0.29
N LYS A 232 18.58 2.83 0.34
CA LYS A 232 19.46 1.67 0.11
C LYS A 232 19.54 0.75 1.33
N ILE A 233 18.50 0.73 2.17
CA ILE A 233 18.49 -0.06 3.40
C ILE A 233 18.42 -1.54 3.05
N SER A 234 19.46 -2.30 3.39
CA SER A 234 19.54 -3.76 3.13
C SER A 234 19.25 -4.60 4.35
N GLU A 235 19.38 -4.04 5.55
CA GLU A 235 19.19 -4.72 6.83
C GLU A 235 18.53 -3.77 7.83
N LEU A 236 17.69 -4.32 8.71
CA LEU A 236 17.13 -3.62 9.85
C LEU A 236 17.72 -4.23 11.11
N VAL A 237 18.45 -3.41 11.88
CA VAL A 237 19.02 -3.82 13.16
C VAL A 237 17.90 -4.07 14.17
N GLU A 238 18.09 -5.07 15.03
CA GLU A 238 17.16 -5.38 16.13
C GLU A 238 16.89 -4.13 16.98
N HIS A 239 15.63 -4.01 17.43
CA HIS A 239 15.14 -2.92 18.26
C HIS A 239 15.21 -1.51 17.67
N ILE A 240 15.55 -1.33 16.39
CA ILE A 240 15.63 0.00 15.75
C ILE A 240 14.36 0.86 15.90
N PHE A 241 13.18 0.25 15.94
CA PHE A 241 11.90 0.95 16.08
C PHE A 241 11.28 0.82 17.47
N CYS A 242 11.94 0.16 18.44
CA CYS A 242 11.33 -0.18 19.73
C CYS A 242 10.91 1.06 20.55
N VAL A 243 11.65 2.17 20.40
CA VAL A 243 11.36 3.44 21.09
C VAL A 243 10.20 4.22 20.47
N LEU A 244 9.78 3.88 19.25
CA LEU A 244 8.76 4.62 18.48
C LEU A 244 7.36 4.13 18.83
N THR A 245 6.99 4.20 20.11
CA THR A 245 5.74 3.63 20.63
C THR A 245 4.47 4.30 20.08
N ASN A 246 4.57 5.52 19.54
CA ASN A 246 3.46 6.26 18.92
C ASN A 246 3.38 6.09 17.39
N LEU A 247 4.31 5.33 16.78
CA LEU A 247 4.41 5.21 15.34
C LEU A 247 3.17 4.52 14.78
N LYS A 248 2.54 5.14 13.78
CA LYS A 248 1.36 4.63 13.08
C LYS A 248 1.66 4.23 11.65
N VAL A 249 2.60 4.93 11.00
CA VAL A 249 2.96 4.70 9.59
C VAL A 249 4.46 4.49 9.48
N LEU A 250 4.85 3.34 8.95
CA LEU A 250 6.24 3.03 8.59
C LEU A 250 6.31 2.66 7.12
N ASN A 251 6.97 3.52 6.34
CA ASN A 251 7.15 3.30 4.91
C ASN A 251 8.60 2.95 4.58
N LEU A 252 8.83 1.69 4.19
CA LEU A 252 10.12 1.11 3.81
C LEU A 252 10.11 0.64 2.35
N ARG A 253 9.14 1.09 1.55
CA ARG A 253 8.99 0.71 0.14
C ARG A 253 10.27 0.97 -0.68
N GLY A 254 10.60 0.08 -1.61
CA GLY A 254 11.68 0.32 -2.59
C GLY A 254 13.07 0.39 -1.96
N ASN A 255 13.31 -0.37 -0.89
CA ASN A 255 14.62 -0.58 -0.29
C ASN A 255 15.21 -1.92 -0.78
N LEU A 256 16.23 -2.43 -0.10
CA LEU A 256 17.00 -3.62 -0.49
C LEU A 256 16.87 -4.77 0.51
N LEU A 257 15.83 -4.76 1.35
CA LEU A 257 15.62 -5.75 2.41
C LEU A 257 15.39 -7.14 1.83
N THR A 258 16.10 -8.15 2.35
CA THR A 258 15.91 -9.56 1.99
C THR A 258 15.16 -10.37 3.05
N THR A 259 15.21 -9.91 4.30
CA THR A 259 14.49 -10.39 5.48
C THR A 259 14.53 -9.30 6.56
N PHE A 260 13.84 -9.50 7.68
CA PHE A 260 13.97 -8.69 8.91
C PHE A 260 13.60 -9.55 10.12
N SER A 261 14.16 -9.27 11.31
CA SER A 261 13.81 -9.94 12.58
C SER A 261 12.49 -9.39 13.15
N ASP A 262 11.72 -10.18 13.90
CA ASP A 262 10.54 -9.69 14.64
C ASP A 262 10.94 -8.73 15.78
N GLU A 263 12.19 -8.79 16.25
CA GLU A 263 12.74 -7.92 17.30
C GLU A 263 12.96 -6.47 16.87
N VAL A 264 12.86 -6.12 15.58
CA VAL A 264 13.04 -4.73 15.08
C VAL A 264 12.02 -3.76 15.67
N PHE A 265 10.83 -4.26 16.02
CA PHE A 265 9.76 -3.49 16.65
C PHE A 265 9.80 -3.53 18.20
N GLY A 266 10.73 -4.29 18.78
CA GLY A 266 10.78 -4.56 20.21
C GLY A 266 9.79 -5.65 20.66
N PHE A 267 9.72 -5.87 21.97
CA PHE A 267 8.86 -6.90 22.58
C PHE A 267 7.47 -6.38 22.97
N ASP A 268 7.31 -5.05 23.06
CA ASP A 268 6.07 -4.41 23.41
C ASP A 268 5.13 -4.31 22.20
N VAL A 269 3.82 -4.22 22.47
CA VAL A 269 2.81 -4.06 21.42
C VAL A 269 3.01 -2.74 20.68
N SER A 270 3.06 -2.82 19.36
CA SER A 270 3.19 -1.65 18.51
C SER A 270 1.83 -1.01 18.21
N ASN A 271 1.79 0.33 18.17
CA ASN A 271 0.65 1.11 17.67
C ASN A 271 0.65 1.27 16.13
N LEU A 272 1.58 0.58 15.44
CA LEU A 272 1.72 0.65 13.99
C LEU A 272 0.44 0.17 13.31
N LYS A 273 -0.07 1.00 12.39
CA LYS A 273 -1.28 0.75 11.62
C LYS A 273 -0.95 0.39 10.17
N GLU A 274 0.03 1.05 9.58
CA GLU A 274 0.46 0.82 8.21
C GLU A 274 1.94 0.45 8.15
N LEU A 275 2.23 -0.70 7.55
CA LEU A 275 3.58 -1.15 7.22
C LEU A 275 3.71 -1.38 5.71
N ASN A 276 4.51 -0.53 5.06
CA ASN A 276 4.75 -0.63 3.62
C ASN A 276 6.16 -1.15 3.31
N LEU A 277 6.24 -2.38 2.82
CA LEU A 277 7.47 -3.09 2.45
C LEU A 277 7.51 -3.40 0.94
N LYS A 278 6.65 -2.74 0.15
CA LYS A 278 6.55 -2.97 -1.31
C LYS A 278 7.89 -2.80 -2.02
N GLY A 279 8.18 -3.63 -3.02
CA GLY A 279 9.33 -3.41 -3.90
C GLY A 279 10.69 -3.58 -3.20
N ASN A 280 10.75 -4.43 -2.18
CA ASN A 280 12.01 -4.88 -1.58
C ASN A 280 12.47 -6.19 -2.26
N ARG A 281 13.33 -6.96 -1.60
CA ARG A 281 13.85 -8.25 -2.06
C ARG A 281 13.52 -9.36 -1.06
N LEU A 282 12.42 -9.21 -0.32
CA LEU A 282 12.07 -10.12 0.77
C LEU A 282 11.85 -11.53 0.23
N THR A 283 12.60 -12.48 0.78
CA THR A 283 12.49 -13.92 0.47
C THR A 283 11.79 -14.68 1.58
N GLU A 284 11.86 -14.16 2.80
CA GLU A 284 11.24 -14.70 4.01
C GLU A 284 10.64 -13.56 4.84
N LEU A 285 9.67 -13.90 5.71
CA LEU A 285 9.05 -12.96 6.65
C LEU A 285 9.18 -13.50 8.07
N SER A 286 9.53 -12.62 9.00
CA SER A 286 9.43 -12.89 10.44
C SER A 286 8.04 -12.61 10.96
N SER A 287 7.70 -13.18 12.13
CA SER A 287 6.40 -13.02 12.79
C SER A 287 5.99 -11.55 12.90
N LEU A 288 4.71 -11.25 12.63
CA LEU A 288 4.13 -9.92 12.81
C LEU A 288 3.26 -9.84 14.06
N SER A 289 3.34 -10.84 14.94
CA SER A 289 2.42 -11.01 16.07
C SER A 289 2.46 -9.90 17.13
N SER A 290 3.50 -9.08 17.15
CA SER A 290 3.62 -7.89 18.01
C SER A 290 2.87 -6.68 17.46
N LEU A 291 2.51 -6.67 16.17
CA LEU A 291 1.85 -5.56 15.47
C LEU A 291 0.32 -5.65 15.59
N THR A 292 -0.22 -5.75 16.79
CA THR A 292 -1.66 -6.04 17.00
C THR A 292 -2.60 -4.93 16.52
N SER A 293 -2.09 -3.70 16.33
CA SER A 293 -2.83 -2.55 15.80
C SER A 293 -2.76 -2.41 14.27
N LEU A 294 -2.06 -3.32 13.58
CA LEU A 294 -1.82 -3.22 12.14
C LEU A 294 -3.12 -3.41 11.37
N THR A 295 -3.46 -2.44 10.53
CA THR A 295 -4.63 -2.46 9.64
C THR A 295 -4.22 -2.72 8.19
N ASP A 296 -3.03 -2.29 7.79
CA ASP A 296 -2.57 -2.31 6.42
C ASP A 296 -1.14 -2.84 6.33
N ILE A 297 -0.96 -3.92 5.56
CA ILE A 297 0.36 -4.44 5.22
C ILE A 297 0.53 -4.60 3.71
N ILE A 298 1.57 -3.96 3.19
CA ILE A 298 1.89 -3.96 1.75
C ILE A 298 3.23 -4.66 1.54
N LEU A 299 3.16 -5.88 1.02
CA LEU A 299 4.30 -6.75 0.73
C LEU A 299 4.47 -7.00 -0.79
N SER A 300 3.76 -6.24 -1.63
CA SER A 300 3.78 -6.46 -3.06
C SER A 300 5.14 -6.23 -3.72
N SER A 301 5.36 -6.89 -4.86
CA SER A 301 6.61 -6.77 -5.62
C SER A 301 7.85 -7.18 -4.80
N ASN A 302 7.79 -8.33 -4.12
CA ASN A 302 8.91 -8.94 -3.39
C ASN A 302 9.27 -10.31 -4.01
N GLN A 303 10.02 -11.16 -3.31
CA GLN A 303 10.51 -12.46 -3.77
C GLN A 303 10.03 -13.61 -2.88
N LEU A 304 8.88 -13.45 -2.21
CA LEU A 304 8.35 -14.44 -1.28
C LEU A 304 7.86 -15.68 -2.05
N SER A 305 8.38 -16.87 -1.71
CA SER A 305 7.92 -18.14 -2.28
C SER A 305 6.90 -18.85 -1.39
N ASP A 306 6.96 -18.61 -0.09
CA ASP A 306 6.14 -19.24 0.94
C ASP A 306 5.85 -18.27 2.09
N LEU A 307 4.88 -18.60 2.94
CA LEU A 307 4.52 -17.82 4.12
C LEU A 307 4.48 -18.73 5.37
N PRO A 308 4.98 -18.27 6.53
CA PRO A 308 4.81 -18.99 7.79
C PRO A 308 3.33 -19.09 8.19
N GLU A 309 2.88 -20.26 8.68
CA GLU A 309 1.47 -20.52 9.04
C GLU A 309 0.90 -19.53 10.07
N GLY A 310 1.75 -19.02 10.98
CA GLY A 310 1.35 -18.10 12.06
C GLY A 310 1.73 -16.63 11.86
N ILE A 311 2.09 -16.21 10.64
CA ILE A 311 2.63 -14.84 10.39
C ILE A 311 1.71 -13.71 10.89
N PHE A 312 0.38 -13.89 10.79
CA PHE A 312 -0.64 -12.92 11.20
C PHE A 312 -1.27 -13.23 12.56
N ARG A 313 -0.69 -14.13 13.36
CA ARG A 313 -1.23 -14.47 14.69
C ARG A 313 -1.32 -13.21 15.56
N ASN A 314 -2.48 -12.98 16.19
CA ASN A 314 -2.80 -11.79 17.00
C ASN A 314 -2.95 -10.46 16.23
N VAL A 315 -2.84 -10.44 14.91
CA VAL A 315 -3.00 -9.23 14.09
C VAL A 315 -4.47 -9.06 13.68
N THR A 316 -5.38 -9.05 14.67
CA THR A 316 -6.84 -9.15 14.43
C THR A 316 -7.48 -7.87 13.87
N ALA A 317 -6.77 -6.74 13.93
CA ALA A 317 -7.19 -5.46 13.35
C ALA A 317 -6.91 -5.35 11.85
N LEU A 318 -6.28 -6.36 11.23
CA LEU A 318 -5.85 -6.31 9.83
C LEU A 318 -7.04 -6.20 8.89
N GLU A 319 -7.05 -5.16 8.06
CA GLU A 319 -8.09 -4.89 7.07
C GLU A 319 -7.60 -5.19 5.65
N ASN A 320 -6.34 -4.89 5.34
CA ASN A 320 -5.81 -5.00 3.98
C ASN A 320 -4.44 -5.71 3.95
N VAL A 321 -4.34 -6.76 3.14
CA VAL A 321 -3.10 -7.50 2.89
C VAL A 321 -2.81 -7.50 1.39
N ASP A 322 -1.70 -6.89 0.99
CA ASP A 322 -1.20 -6.94 -0.39
C ASP A 322 0.06 -7.81 -0.51
N LEU A 323 -0.13 -9.03 -0.99
CA LEU A 323 0.92 -10.02 -1.30
C LEU A 323 1.12 -10.18 -2.82
N SER A 324 0.58 -9.27 -3.64
CA SER A 324 0.65 -9.37 -5.09
C SER A 324 2.08 -9.24 -5.64
N GLU A 325 2.34 -9.74 -6.84
CA GLU A 325 3.67 -9.65 -7.47
C GLU A 325 4.78 -10.29 -6.61
N ASN A 326 4.53 -11.49 -6.09
CA ASN A 326 5.50 -12.34 -5.41
C ASN A 326 5.67 -13.67 -6.18
N GLN A 327 6.28 -14.68 -5.55
CA GLN A 327 6.54 -16.00 -6.13
C GLN A 327 5.80 -17.11 -5.38
N LEU A 328 4.70 -16.77 -4.69
CA LEU A 328 3.96 -17.70 -3.83
C LEU A 328 3.39 -18.85 -4.64
N THR A 329 3.65 -20.09 -4.21
CA THR A 329 3.16 -21.31 -4.89
C THR A 329 1.98 -21.98 -4.21
N VAL A 330 1.92 -21.87 -2.88
CA VAL A 330 0.89 -22.39 -1.98
C VAL A 330 0.72 -21.40 -0.83
N LEU A 331 -0.47 -21.39 -0.22
CA LEU A 331 -0.74 -20.67 1.03
C LEU A 331 -0.98 -21.68 2.15
N PRO A 332 -0.51 -21.41 3.39
CA PRO A 332 -0.93 -22.20 4.55
C PRO A 332 -2.45 -22.15 4.72
N GLU A 333 -3.07 -23.28 5.04
CA GLU A 333 -4.54 -23.42 5.10
C GLU A 333 -5.20 -22.43 6.06
N LYS A 334 -4.52 -22.11 7.17
CA LYS A 334 -5.03 -21.27 8.26
C LYS A 334 -4.43 -19.86 8.29
N ILE A 335 -3.83 -19.42 7.18
CA ILE A 335 -3.07 -18.17 7.14
C ILE A 335 -3.91 -16.93 7.51
N PHE A 336 -5.21 -16.95 7.20
CA PHE A 336 -6.13 -15.85 7.48
C PHE A 336 -7.06 -16.11 8.68
N ASN A 337 -6.89 -17.23 9.40
CA ASN A 337 -7.71 -17.53 10.57
C ASN A 337 -7.66 -16.37 11.58
N ASP A 338 -8.78 -16.13 12.26
CA ASP A 338 -8.98 -15.06 13.25
C ASP A 338 -8.87 -13.61 12.72
N LEU A 339 -8.60 -13.40 11.42
CA LEU A 339 -8.59 -12.07 10.78
C LEU A 339 -10.00 -11.56 10.47
N SER A 340 -10.82 -11.43 11.51
CA SER A 340 -12.23 -11.04 11.41
C SER A 340 -12.49 -9.66 10.79
N SER A 341 -11.48 -8.77 10.77
CA SER A 341 -11.56 -7.42 10.22
C SER A 341 -11.14 -7.33 8.74
N ILE A 342 -10.66 -8.42 8.13
CA ILE A 342 -10.07 -8.38 6.80
C ILE A 342 -11.12 -8.02 5.73
N LYS A 343 -10.78 -7.06 4.88
CA LYS A 343 -11.61 -6.54 3.79
C LYS A 343 -10.96 -6.76 2.43
N ALA A 344 -9.64 -6.69 2.32
CA ALA A 344 -8.95 -6.86 1.04
C ALA A 344 -7.76 -7.83 1.14
N ILE A 345 -7.74 -8.80 0.23
CA ILE A 345 -6.65 -9.76 0.05
C ILE A 345 -6.21 -9.73 -1.41
N HIS A 346 -4.99 -9.24 -1.65
CA HIS A 346 -4.40 -9.24 -2.98
C HIS A 346 -3.31 -10.30 -3.10
N LEU A 347 -3.53 -11.28 -3.97
CA LEU A 347 -2.63 -12.40 -4.25
C LEU A 347 -2.31 -12.49 -5.75
N ASN A 348 -2.72 -11.52 -6.55
CA ASN A 348 -2.55 -11.53 -7.99
C ASN A 348 -1.07 -11.48 -8.40
N LYS A 349 -0.73 -12.01 -9.58
CA LYS A 349 0.65 -12.09 -10.09
C LYS A 349 1.56 -12.86 -9.12
N ASN A 350 1.13 -14.05 -8.72
CA ASN A 350 1.92 -15.04 -7.98
C ASN A 350 1.98 -16.34 -8.82
N ASN A 351 2.40 -17.44 -8.22
CA ASN A 351 2.48 -18.75 -8.85
C ASN A 351 1.57 -19.78 -8.17
N LEU A 352 0.44 -19.35 -7.59
CA LEU A 352 -0.46 -20.20 -6.83
C LEU A 352 -1.08 -21.26 -7.74
N SER A 353 -0.88 -22.54 -7.40
CA SER A 353 -1.41 -23.68 -8.16
C SER A 353 -2.72 -24.23 -7.56
N LYS A 354 -2.93 -23.98 -6.28
CA LYS A 354 -4.12 -24.38 -5.51
C LYS A 354 -4.38 -23.40 -4.37
N VAL A 355 -5.62 -23.38 -3.91
CA VAL A 355 -6.05 -22.69 -2.69
C VAL A 355 -6.93 -23.66 -1.89
N ASP A 356 -6.90 -23.55 -0.57
CA ASP A 356 -7.70 -24.42 0.30
C ASP A 356 -9.18 -24.00 0.30
N ALA A 357 -10.11 -24.95 0.39
CA ALA A 357 -11.55 -24.69 0.35
C ALA A 357 -12.04 -23.80 1.50
N LYS A 358 -11.36 -23.85 2.64
CA LYS A 358 -11.72 -23.16 3.89
C LYS A 358 -10.91 -21.89 4.13
N LEU A 359 -10.06 -21.50 3.17
CA LEU A 359 -9.16 -20.36 3.29
C LEU A 359 -9.87 -19.05 3.69
N PHE A 360 -11.15 -18.91 3.29
CA PHE A 360 -11.98 -17.74 3.57
C PHE A 360 -13.19 -18.03 4.50
N GLU A 361 -13.25 -19.19 5.17
CA GLU A 361 -14.40 -19.64 5.97
C GLU A 361 -14.78 -18.66 7.11
N ASP A 362 -13.78 -17.96 7.69
CA ASP A 362 -13.93 -17.09 8.86
C ASP A 362 -13.86 -15.58 8.54
N GLN A 363 -14.02 -15.17 7.26
CA GLN A 363 -13.81 -13.79 6.82
C GLN A 363 -15.12 -13.13 6.33
N PRO A 364 -16.04 -12.78 7.25
CA PRO A 364 -17.39 -12.29 6.89
C PRO A 364 -17.41 -10.88 6.27
N LEU A 365 -16.31 -10.12 6.39
CA LEU A 365 -16.19 -8.74 5.93
C LEU A 365 -15.40 -8.59 4.63
N ILE A 366 -15.00 -9.70 3.99
CA ILE A 366 -14.19 -9.66 2.79
C ILE A 366 -14.93 -8.94 1.64
N GLN A 367 -14.25 -7.97 1.03
CA GLN A 367 -14.76 -7.12 -0.06
C GLN A 367 -13.93 -7.26 -1.32
N GLN A 368 -12.62 -7.49 -1.21
CA GLN A 368 -11.73 -7.59 -2.37
C GLN A 368 -10.88 -8.85 -2.30
N LEU A 369 -10.94 -9.66 -3.37
CA LEU A 369 -10.09 -10.83 -3.55
C LEU A 369 -9.48 -10.83 -4.95
N TYR A 370 -8.17 -10.64 -5.04
CA TYR A 370 -7.47 -10.71 -6.31
C TYR A 370 -6.62 -11.97 -6.39
N LEU A 371 -7.03 -12.91 -7.23
CA LEU A 371 -6.31 -14.15 -7.56
C LEU A 371 -5.82 -14.18 -9.00
N SER A 372 -5.96 -13.07 -9.75
CA SER A 372 -5.60 -13.02 -11.17
C SER A 372 -4.12 -13.27 -11.41
N ASP A 373 -3.78 -13.76 -12.61
CA ASP A 373 -2.40 -14.00 -13.03
C ASP A 373 -1.65 -14.94 -12.06
N ASN A 374 -2.25 -16.09 -11.74
CA ASN A 374 -1.67 -17.20 -10.99
C ASN A 374 -1.64 -18.49 -11.86
N GLN A 375 -1.42 -19.66 -11.27
CA GLN A 375 -1.43 -20.97 -11.94
C GLN A 375 -2.65 -21.83 -11.54
N LEU A 376 -3.77 -21.20 -11.18
CA LEU A 376 -4.97 -21.91 -10.75
C LEU A 376 -5.68 -22.55 -11.94
N GLU A 377 -5.85 -23.87 -11.90
CA GLU A 377 -6.64 -24.58 -12.92
C GLU A 377 -8.14 -24.65 -12.59
N THR A 378 -8.48 -24.64 -11.30
CA THR A 378 -9.86 -24.60 -10.78
C THR A 378 -9.88 -23.96 -9.39
N LEU A 379 -11.06 -23.72 -8.83
CA LEU A 379 -11.26 -23.33 -7.43
C LEU A 379 -12.09 -24.39 -6.69
N PRO A 380 -11.74 -24.75 -5.44
CA PRO A 380 -12.50 -25.70 -4.66
C PRO A 380 -13.92 -25.20 -4.35
N LEU A 381 -14.83 -26.16 -4.19
CA LEU A 381 -16.22 -25.92 -3.81
C LEU A 381 -16.28 -25.15 -2.49
N GLY A 382 -17.09 -24.09 -2.44
CA GLY A 382 -17.34 -23.32 -1.22
C GLY A 382 -16.39 -22.14 -0.99
N LEU A 383 -15.26 -22.06 -1.71
CA LEU A 383 -14.24 -21.04 -1.48
C LEU A 383 -14.78 -19.60 -1.53
N LEU A 384 -15.69 -19.33 -2.47
CA LEU A 384 -16.24 -18.01 -2.74
C LEU A 384 -17.62 -17.80 -2.09
N ASP A 385 -18.10 -18.76 -1.29
CA ASP A 385 -19.40 -18.67 -0.62
C ASP A 385 -19.46 -17.58 0.47
N PRO A 386 -18.36 -17.24 1.19
CA PRO A 386 -18.34 -16.11 2.13
C PRO A 386 -18.57 -14.73 1.50
N PHE A 387 -18.44 -14.59 0.18
CA PHE A 387 -18.54 -13.32 -0.55
C PHE A 387 -19.99 -12.92 -0.82
N ILE A 388 -20.74 -12.64 0.25
CA ILE A 388 -22.20 -12.38 0.21
C ILE A 388 -22.53 -10.89 -0.01
N ILE A 389 -21.66 -9.98 0.48
CA ILE A 389 -21.82 -8.51 0.39
C ILE A 389 -21.09 -8.00 -0.87
N GLN A 390 -21.31 -6.75 -1.28
CA GLN A 390 -20.63 -6.11 -2.41
C GLN A 390 -19.13 -6.43 -2.40
N HIS A 391 -18.69 -7.18 -3.40
CA HIS A 391 -17.35 -7.72 -3.50
C HIS A 391 -16.74 -7.39 -4.87
N THR A 392 -15.42 -7.51 -4.97
CA THR A 392 -14.67 -7.32 -6.21
C THR A 392 -13.65 -8.43 -6.32
N VAL A 393 -13.81 -9.28 -7.34
CA VAL A 393 -12.97 -10.46 -7.55
C VAL A 393 -12.26 -10.37 -8.87
N ARG A 394 -10.95 -10.63 -8.88
CA ARG A 394 -10.15 -10.75 -10.11
C ARG A 394 -9.65 -12.18 -10.24
N LEU A 395 -10.05 -12.84 -11.33
CA LEU A 395 -9.74 -14.25 -11.61
C LEU A 395 -9.09 -14.47 -12.98
N HIS A 396 -8.98 -13.43 -13.81
CA HIS A 396 -8.38 -13.54 -15.15
C HIS A 396 -6.90 -13.95 -15.09
N GLY A 397 -6.33 -14.39 -16.22
CA GLY A 397 -4.89 -14.71 -16.31
C GLY A 397 -4.47 -16.02 -15.63
N ASN A 398 -5.41 -16.82 -15.15
CA ASN A 398 -5.17 -18.19 -14.66
C ASN A 398 -5.39 -19.24 -15.76
N PRO A 399 -4.69 -20.39 -15.73
CA PRO A 399 -4.83 -21.47 -16.70
C PRO A 399 -6.08 -22.34 -16.45
N TRP A 400 -7.27 -21.74 -16.46
CA TRP A 400 -8.52 -22.44 -16.13
C TRP A 400 -8.75 -23.72 -16.97
N LYS A 401 -8.93 -24.84 -16.29
CA LYS A 401 -9.27 -26.15 -16.85
C LYS A 401 -10.78 -26.30 -16.89
N CYS A 402 -11.36 -26.06 -18.05
CA CYS A 402 -12.81 -26.04 -18.27
C CYS A 402 -13.37 -27.43 -18.56
N ASP A 403 -13.20 -28.34 -17.60
CA ASP A 403 -13.82 -29.67 -17.55
C ASP A 403 -14.92 -29.73 -16.48
N CYS A 404 -15.34 -30.93 -16.06
CA CYS A 404 -16.38 -31.11 -15.03
C CYS A 404 -16.03 -30.49 -13.67
N HIS A 405 -14.76 -30.30 -13.34
CA HIS A 405 -14.35 -29.67 -12.07
C HIS A 405 -14.53 -28.16 -12.07
N MET A 406 -14.80 -27.54 -13.23
CA MET A 406 -15.05 -26.11 -13.38
C MET A 406 -16.49 -25.72 -13.00
N LEU A 407 -17.39 -26.69 -12.79
CA LEU A 407 -18.83 -26.45 -12.61
C LEU A 407 -19.15 -25.44 -11.49
N TYR A 408 -18.47 -25.54 -10.34
CA TYR A 408 -18.65 -24.60 -9.23
C TYR A 408 -18.31 -23.16 -9.64
N LEU A 409 -17.09 -22.97 -10.17
CA LEU A 409 -16.61 -21.65 -10.54
C LEU A 409 -17.43 -21.05 -11.68
N HIS A 410 -17.80 -21.87 -12.66
CA HIS A 410 -18.65 -21.46 -13.78
C HIS A 410 -20.02 -20.97 -13.29
N ASP A 411 -20.72 -21.76 -12.46
CA ASP A 411 -22.03 -21.39 -11.91
C ASP A 411 -21.92 -20.12 -11.04
N TRP A 412 -20.87 -19.99 -10.22
CA TRP A 412 -20.64 -18.83 -9.37
C TRP A 412 -20.40 -17.55 -10.19
N VAL A 413 -19.55 -17.63 -11.22
CA VAL A 413 -19.22 -16.50 -12.10
C VAL A 413 -20.44 -16.03 -12.90
N LEU A 414 -21.29 -16.94 -13.37
CA LEU A 414 -22.53 -16.55 -14.07
C LEU A 414 -23.52 -15.83 -13.16
N ARG A 415 -23.59 -16.21 -11.87
CA ARG A 415 -24.45 -15.56 -10.88
C ARG A 415 -23.91 -14.20 -10.42
N ASN A 416 -22.59 -14.10 -10.23
CA ASN A 416 -21.92 -12.93 -9.66
C ASN A 416 -21.14 -12.10 -10.69
N GLY A 417 -21.50 -12.18 -11.97
CA GLY A 417 -20.69 -11.59 -13.06
C GLY A 417 -20.48 -10.06 -12.99
N ARG A 418 -21.25 -9.33 -12.18
CA ARG A 418 -21.06 -7.88 -11.93
C ARG A 418 -19.90 -7.59 -10.97
N ASP A 419 -19.60 -8.54 -10.10
CA ASP A 419 -18.60 -8.44 -9.04
C ASP A 419 -17.23 -8.99 -9.50
N VAL A 420 -17.19 -9.59 -10.69
CA VAL A 420 -15.96 -10.12 -11.30
C VAL A 420 -15.39 -9.12 -12.30
N GLU A 421 -14.24 -8.55 -11.97
CA GLU A 421 -13.54 -7.64 -12.87
C GLU A 421 -12.84 -8.40 -14.00
N MET A 422 -12.88 -7.81 -15.21
CA MET A 422 -12.26 -8.38 -16.42
C MET A 422 -12.75 -9.81 -16.70
N LEU A 423 -14.03 -10.06 -16.46
CA LEU A 423 -14.69 -11.35 -16.66
C LEU A 423 -14.53 -11.89 -18.09
N ASP A 424 -14.53 -11.02 -19.10
CA ASP A 424 -14.29 -11.36 -20.50
C ASP A 424 -12.89 -11.96 -20.75
N ARG A 425 -11.95 -11.73 -19.83
CA ARG A 425 -10.57 -12.24 -19.89
C ARG A 425 -10.33 -13.47 -19.02
N MET A 426 -11.37 -14.01 -18.38
CA MET A 426 -11.32 -15.35 -17.81
C MET A 426 -11.43 -16.38 -18.93
N LEU A 427 -10.29 -16.85 -19.44
CA LEU A 427 -10.21 -17.75 -20.59
C LEU A 427 -9.82 -19.16 -20.16
N CYS A 428 -10.38 -20.18 -20.81
CA CYS A 428 -9.96 -21.55 -20.62
C CYS A 428 -8.59 -21.81 -21.24
N ALA A 429 -7.71 -22.48 -20.51
CA ALA A 429 -6.45 -23.00 -21.03
C ALA A 429 -6.61 -24.40 -21.63
N SER A 430 -7.47 -25.22 -21.02
CA SER A 430 -7.79 -26.59 -21.40
C SER A 430 -9.29 -26.88 -21.17
N PRO A 431 -9.86 -27.95 -21.74
CA PRO A 431 -9.30 -28.81 -22.79
C PRO A 431 -9.15 -28.07 -24.14
N GLY A 432 -8.42 -28.66 -25.09
CA GLY A 432 -8.01 -27.98 -26.33
C GLY A 432 -9.16 -27.38 -27.17
N PHE A 433 -10.35 -28.00 -27.16
CA PHE A 433 -11.53 -27.52 -27.88
C PHE A 433 -12.23 -26.32 -27.22
N LEU A 434 -11.95 -26.03 -25.95
CA LEU A 434 -12.42 -24.84 -25.23
C LEU A 434 -11.34 -23.77 -25.04
N ARG A 435 -10.10 -24.05 -25.47
CA ARG A 435 -8.96 -23.16 -25.28
C ARG A 435 -9.24 -21.75 -25.83
N ARG A 436 -8.89 -20.72 -25.05
CA ARG A 436 -9.12 -19.29 -25.30
C ARG A 436 -10.60 -18.86 -25.39
N ARG A 437 -11.56 -19.75 -25.13
CA ARG A 437 -12.96 -19.33 -24.95
C ARG A 437 -13.13 -18.75 -23.55
N ALA A 438 -13.94 -17.69 -23.44
CA ALA A 438 -14.25 -17.10 -22.14
C ALA A 438 -15.12 -18.07 -21.32
N VAL A 439 -14.82 -18.24 -20.04
CA VAL A 439 -15.52 -19.17 -19.13
C VAL A 439 -17.03 -18.92 -19.15
N MET A 440 -17.44 -17.65 -19.10
CA MET A 440 -18.85 -17.23 -19.15
C MET A 440 -19.60 -17.62 -20.44
N SER A 441 -18.87 -17.92 -21.53
CA SER A 441 -19.45 -18.25 -22.84
C SER A 441 -19.65 -19.76 -23.07
N ILE A 442 -19.26 -20.58 -22.09
CA ILE A 442 -19.28 -22.03 -22.20
C ILE A 442 -20.61 -22.56 -21.68
N ASN A 443 -21.23 -23.46 -22.45
CA ASN A 443 -22.43 -24.15 -22.01
C ASN A 443 -22.07 -25.24 -21.01
N LYS A 444 -22.92 -25.46 -20.01
CA LYS A 444 -22.70 -26.42 -18.92
C LYS A 444 -22.41 -27.84 -19.43
N ASP A 445 -23.10 -28.27 -20.50
CA ASP A 445 -22.92 -29.59 -21.11
C ASP A 445 -21.52 -29.80 -21.74
N GLN A 446 -20.77 -28.72 -21.97
CA GLN A 446 -19.40 -28.79 -22.50
C GLN A 446 -18.35 -28.98 -21.40
N LEU A 447 -18.71 -28.74 -20.13
CA LEU A 447 -17.87 -28.94 -18.95
C LEU A 447 -17.92 -30.42 -18.53
N ALA A 448 -17.40 -31.29 -19.38
CA ALA A 448 -17.34 -32.73 -19.16
C ALA A 448 -15.89 -33.18 -18.94
N CYS A 449 -15.68 -34.08 -18.00
CA CYS A 449 -14.43 -34.82 -17.89
C CYS A 449 -14.52 -36.07 -18.76
N PRO A 450 -13.48 -36.45 -19.51
CA PRO A 450 -13.42 -37.79 -20.08
C PRO A 450 -13.49 -38.79 -18.92
N GLU A 451 -14.36 -39.80 -19.03
CA GLU A 451 -14.36 -40.93 -18.11
C GLU A 451 -12.95 -41.53 -18.17
N SER A 452 -12.22 -41.45 -17.06
CA SER A 452 -10.98 -42.22 -16.86
C SER A 452 -11.37 -43.69 -16.99
N ASP A 453 -10.72 -44.43 -17.90
CA ASP A 453 -10.79 -45.90 -17.94
C ASP A 453 -10.38 -46.55 -16.58
N ASP A 454 -9.80 -45.77 -15.65
CA ASP A 454 -9.43 -46.16 -14.28
C ASP A 454 -10.52 -45.93 -13.21
N ASP A 455 -11.63 -45.24 -13.52
CA ASP A 455 -12.78 -45.06 -12.60
C ASP A 455 -14.04 -45.81 -13.08
N MET A 456 -13.87 -46.90 -13.84
CA MET A 456 -14.91 -47.92 -13.89
C MET A 456 -14.95 -48.56 -12.49
N PRO A 457 -16.05 -48.48 -11.72
CA PRO A 457 -16.17 -49.28 -10.50
C PRO A 457 -15.95 -50.73 -10.91
N ASP A 458 -14.98 -51.38 -10.27
CA ASP A 458 -14.52 -52.72 -10.60
C ASP A 458 -15.74 -53.65 -10.79
N LEU A 459 -16.13 -53.91 -12.03
CA LEU A 459 -17.24 -54.81 -12.37
C LEU A 459 -16.94 -56.25 -11.93
N ARG A 460 -15.76 -56.53 -11.34
CA ARG A 460 -15.40 -57.78 -10.66
C ARG A 460 -16.34 -58.16 -9.51
N GLY A 461 -17.21 -57.27 -9.05
CA GLY A 461 -18.26 -57.60 -8.07
C GLY A 461 -19.46 -58.33 -8.66
N CYS A 462 -19.75 -58.19 -9.96
CA CYS A 462 -20.95 -58.76 -10.59
C CYS A 462 -20.61 -59.86 -11.60
N SER A 463 -21.15 -61.06 -11.41
CA SER A 463 -21.06 -62.15 -12.38
C SER A 463 -22.42 -62.46 -13.00
N LEU A 464 -22.41 -62.79 -14.29
CA LEU A 464 -23.62 -63.13 -15.05
C LEU A 464 -23.59 -64.62 -15.37
N GLN A 465 -24.61 -65.36 -14.92
CA GLN A 465 -24.75 -66.78 -15.17
C GLN A 465 -26.07 -67.04 -15.89
N ALA A 466 -26.00 -67.69 -17.05
CA ALA A 466 -27.18 -68.15 -17.77
C ALA A 466 -27.42 -69.63 -17.47
N SER A 467 -28.66 -69.97 -17.13
CA SER A 467 -29.11 -71.36 -16.97
C SER A 467 -30.51 -71.49 -17.59
N GLY A 468 -30.58 -72.10 -18.78
CA GLY A 468 -31.81 -72.15 -19.58
C GLY A 468 -32.32 -70.76 -19.95
N ASP A 469 -33.60 -70.50 -19.70
CA ASP A 469 -34.29 -69.23 -20.00
C ASP A 469 -34.12 -68.16 -18.89
N THR A 470 -33.20 -68.37 -17.93
CA THR A 470 -33.00 -67.47 -16.80
C THR A 470 -31.57 -66.95 -16.75
N VAL A 471 -31.43 -65.63 -16.63
CA VAL A 471 -30.15 -64.92 -16.43
C VAL A 471 -30.08 -64.45 -14.98
N ILE A 472 -29.04 -64.91 -14.26
CA ILE A 472 -28.79 -64.53 -12.87
C ILE A 472 -27.61 -63.56 -12.84
N ILE A 473 -27.82 -62.39 -12.22
CA ILE A 473 -26.80 -61.37 -11.99
C ILE A 473 -26.42 -61.40 -10.51
N ASN A 474 -25.24 -61.92 -10.19
CA ASN A 474 -24.73 -62.03 -8.83
C ASN A 474 -23.75 -60.88 -8.54
N CYS A 475 -24.21 -59.86 -7.83
CA CYS A 475 -23.40 -58.69 -7.46
C CYS A 475 -23.01 -58.70 -5.98
N LYS A 476 -21.72 -58.57 -5.70
CA LYS A 476 -21.17 -58.34 -4.35
C LYS A 476 -21.06 -56.83 -4.12
N VAL A 477 -21.67 -56.33 -3.06
CA VAL A 477 -21.74 -54.90 -2.74
C VAL A 477 -21.21 -54.67 -1.33
N ASP A 478 -20.36 -53.66 -1.14
CA ASP A 478 -19.89 -53.21 0.17
C ASP A 478 -20.91 -52.24 0.81
N ALA A 479 -20.99 -52.23 2.14
CA ALA A 479 -22.06 -51.55 2.90
C ALA A 479 -22.18 -50.02 2.67
N PHE A 480 -21.18 -49.37 2.07
CA PHE A 480 -21.14 -47.92 1.85
C PHE A 480 -21.18 -47.50 0.38
N SER A 481 -21.31 -48.45 -0.55
CA SER A 481 -21.32 -48.17 -2.00
C SER A 481 -22.62 -48.68 -2.63
N PRO A 482 -23.67 -47.85 -2.75
CA PRO A 482 -24.94 -48.30 -3.32
C PRO A 482 -24.76 -48.69 -4.79
N LEU A 483 -25.11 -49.94 -5.14
CA LEU A 483 -25.05 -50.44 -6.51
C LEU A 483 -26.44 -50.40 -7.15
N THR A 484 -26.53 -49.80 -8.33
CA THR A 484 -27.72 -49.85 -9.19
C THR A 484 -27.44 -50.75 -10.38
N VAL A 485 -28.18 -51.85 -10.50
CA VAL A 485 -28.11 -52.76 -11.66
C VAL A 485 -29.26 -52.42 -12.61
N LYS A 486 -28.92 -52.12 -13.86
CA LYS A 486 -29.91 -51.91 -14.93
C LYS A 486 -29.90 -53.09 -15.88
N VAL A 487 -31.08 -53.67 -16.14
CA VAL A 487 -31.27 -54.72 -17.13
C VAL A 487 -32.18 -54.19 -18.21
N GLN A 488 -31.73 -54.24 -19.46
CA GLN A 488 -32.48 -53.78 -20.63
C GLN A 488 -32.80 -54.96 -21.54
N PHE A 489 -34.06 -55.11 -21.91
CA PHE A 489 -34.52 -56.09 -22.90
C PHE A 489 -34.84 -55.35 -24.20
N HIS A 490 -34.25 -55.82 -25.29
CA HIS A 490 -34.47 -55.29 -26.63
C HIS A 490 -35.44 -56.23 -27.35
N GLU A 491 -36.64 -55.76 -27.61
CA GLU A 491 -37.66 -56.52 -28.32
C GLU A 491 -37.45 -56.42 -29.83
N ALA A 492 -37.95 -57.41 -30.57
CA ALA A 492 -37.76 -57.49 -32.03
C ALA A 492 -38.42 -56.33 -32.82
N ASP A 493 -39.33 -55.59 -32.19
CA ASP A 493 -39.96 -54.39 -32.75
C ASP A 493 -39.15 -53.11 -32.53
N GLY A 494 -37.97 -53.22 -31.90
CA GLY A 494 -37.07 -52.11 -31.59
C GLY A 494 -37.41 -51.37 -30.29
N SER A 495 -38.41 -51.82 -29.53
CA SER A 495 -38.67 -51.27 -28.20
C SER A 495 -37.67 -51.79 -27.17
N ILE A 496 -37.33 -50.94 -26.20
CA ILE A 496 -36.43 -51.29 -25.08
C ILE A 496 -37.23 -51.20 -23.79
N THR A 497 -37.28 -52.29 -23.04
CA THR A 497 -37.85 -52.31 -21.68
C THR A 497 -36.72 -52.35 -20.64
N GLU A 498 -36.71 -51.39 -19.72
CA GLU A 498 -35.68 -51.24 -18.68
C GLU A 498 -36.22 -51.65 -17.31
N HIS A 499 -35.46 -52.49 -16.61
CA HIS A 499 -35.66 -52.82 -15.20
C HIS A 499 -34.48 -52.34 -14.37
N ILE A 500 -34.76 -51.53 -13.35
CA ILE A 500 -33.75 -50.97 -12.44
C ILE A 500 -33.87 -51.66 -11.08
N LEU A 501 -32.79 -52.29 -10.64
CA LEU A 501 -32.65 -52.88 -9.32
C LEU A 501 -31.67 -52.02 -8.52
N LYS A 502 -32.16 -51.40 -7.44
CA LYS A 502 -31.33 -50.62 -6.51
C LYS A 502 -31.19 -51.38 -5.20
N ASN A 503 -29.96 -51.54 -4.74
CA ASN A 503 -29.71 -51.99 -3.37
C ASN A 503 -29.31 -50.77 -2.53
N GLU A 504 -30.24 -50.26 -1.73
CA GLU A 504 -29.99 -49.19 -0.76
C GLU A 504 -29.80 -49.82 0.63
N PRO A 505 -28.56 -49.93 1.15
CA PRO A 505 -28.38 -50.33 2.54
C PRO A 505 -28.94 -49.24 3.48
N GLN A 506 -29.77 -49.62 4.45
CA GLN A 506 -30.15 -48.73 5.54
C GLN A 506 -28.91 -48.50 6.45
N CYS A 507 -28.17 -47.42 6.21
CA CYS A 507 -27.18 -46.92 7.16
C CYS A 507 -27.90 -46.16 8.29
N SER A 508 -28.39 -46.86 9.30
CA SER A 508 -28.84 -46.23 10.55
C SER A 508 -27.64 -45.91 11.44
N ASN A 509 -27.25 -44.64 11.52
CA ASN A 509 -26.38 -44.11 12.58
C ASN A 509 -27.19 -43.89 13.87
N GLU A 510 -27.68 -44.97 14.48
CA GLU A 510 -28.20 -44.90 15.86
C GLU A 510 -27.20 -45.53 16.81
N THR A 511 -26.47 -44.67 17.52
CA THR A 511 -25.70 -45.01 18.70
C THR A 511 -26.68 -45.53 19.77
N MET A 512 -26.83 -46.84 19.87
CA MET A 512 -27.52 -47.49 20.99
C MET A 512 -26.71 -47.25 22.27
N ILE A 513 -27.17 -46.30 23.09
CA ILE A 513 -26.76 -46.16 24.48
C ILE A 513 -27.50 -47.26 25.25
N GLU A 514 -26.80 -48.34 25.60
CA GLU A 514 -27.30 -49.32 26.57
C GLU A 514 -27.29 -48.69 27.97
N ILE A 515 -28.48 -48.45 28.53
CA ILE A 515 -28.68 -48.22 29.97
C ILE A 515 -29.20 -49.53 30.55
N PRO A 516 -28.48 -50.20 31.49
CA PRO A 516 -29.04 -51.33 32.19
C PRO A 516 -29.90 -50.84 33.38
N PHE A 517 -31.18 -51.19 33.35
CA PHE A 517 -32.05 -51.21 34.54
C PHE A 517 -32.46 -52.66 34.82
N GLN A 518 -31.85 -53.30 35.82
CA GLN A 518 -32.43 -53.58 37.14
C GLN A 518 -31.49 -54.44 37.97
#